data_AF-X1UMA1-F1
#
_entry.id   AF-X1UMA1-F1
#
_cell.length_a   1.000
_cell.length_b   1.000
_cell.length_c   1.000
_cell.angle_alpha   90.00
_cell.angle_beta   90.00
_cell.angle_gamma   90.00
#
_symmetry.space_group_name_H-M   'P 1'
#
loop_
_entity.id
_entity.type
_entity.pdbx_description
1 polymer ?
#
loop_
_entity_poly.entity_id
_entity_poly.type
_entity_poly.pdbx_seq_one_letter_code
_entity_poly.pdbx_strand_id
1 'polypeptide(L)' 'MADLEGGGITSPGTVLITGGCGFIGTNLVKYLAGMGCQIRILDNLSAG' A
#
# COMPACT_ATOMS: atom_id res chain seq x y z
N MET A 1 25.83 2.80 2.73
CA MET A 1 24.93 2.05 1.83
C MET A 1 23.78 3.00 1.59
N ALA A 2 23.73 3.61 0.40
CA ALA A 2 23.10 4.91 0.19
C ALA A 2 21.60 4.92 0.52
N ASP A 3 21.20 5.88 1.34
CA ASP A 3 19.82 6.30 1.50
C ASP A 3 19.36 6.86 0.15
N LEU A 4 18.54 6.10 -0.58
CA LEU A 4 17.84 6.60 -1.76
C LEU A 4 16.82 7.62 -1.27
N GLU A 5 17.11 8.91 -1.44
CA GLU A 5 16.18 10.04 -1.23
C GLU A 5 15.05 10.02 -2.28
N GLY A 6 14.19 9.01 -2.20
CA GLY A 6 12.82 9.05 -2.72
C GLY A 6 11.90 9.04 -1.52
N GLY A 7 10.83 9.85 -1.52
CA GLY A 7 9.83 9.93 -0.44
C GLY A 7 9.00 8.65 -0.27
N GLY A 8 9.66 7.51 -0.05
CA GLY A 8 9.07 6.22 0.23
C GLY A 8 8.68 6.09 1.71
N ILE A 9 7.86 5.08 2.01
CA ILE A 9 7.45 4.79 3.38
C ILE A 9 8.64 4.17 4.12
N THR A 10 9.27 4.96 4.99
CA THR A 10 10.48 4.58 5.75
C THR A 10 10.18 4.05 7.16
N SER A 11 8.94 4.17 7.62
CA SER A 11 8.49 3.62 8.91
C SER A 11 7.05 3.09 8.81
N PRO A 12 6.68 2.06 9.59
CA PRO A 12 5.32 1.53 9.57
C PRO A 12 4.32 2.61 10.01
N GLY A 13 3.39 2.95 9.10
CA GLY A 13 2.39 3.99 9.32
C GLY A 13 1.02 3.56 8.78
N THR A 14 0.05 4.48 8.80
CA THR A 14 -1.26 4.25 8.17
C THR A 14 -1.22 4.64 6.69
N VAL A 15 -1.63 3.72 5.82
CA VAL A 15 -1.70 3.92 4.36
C VAL A 15 -3.14 3.80 3.88
N LEU A 16 -3.63 4.79 3.15
CA LEU A 16 -4.89 4.72 2.41
C LEU A 16 -4.62 4.24 0.99
N ILE A 17 -5.29 3.17 0.56
CA ILE A 17 -5.19 2.60 -0.77
C ILE A 17 -6.54 2.69 -1.47
N THR A 18 -6.57 3.32 -2.64
CA THR A 18 -7.72 3.29 -3.54
C THR A 18 -7.57 2.18 -4.59
N GLY A 19 -8.65 1.51 -4.98
CA GLY A 19 -8.56 0.37 -5.90
C GLY A 19 -7.83 -0.84 -5.27
N GLY A 20 -7.79 -0.91 -3.94
CA GLY A 20 -7.05 -1.90 -3.16
C GLY A 20 -7.57 -3.34 -3.29
N CYS A 21 -8.78 -3.53 -3.82
CA CYS A 21 -9.39 -4.83 -4.06
C CYS A 21 -9.12 -5.37 -5.47
N GLY A 22 -8.54 -4.57 -6.37
CA GLY A 22 -8.16 -4.99 -7.72
C GLY A 22 -6.89 -5.85 -7.77
N PHE A 23 -6.46 -6.23 -8.99
CA PHE A 23 -5.27 -7.06 -9.22
C PHE A 23 -4.00 -6.45 -8.61
N ILE A 24 -3.71 -5.18 -8.92
CA ILE A 24 -2.54 -4.47 -8.39
C ILE A 24 -2.74 -4.18 -6.89
N GLY A 25 -3.91 -3.68 -6.52
CA GLY A 25 -4.23 -3.30 -5.14
C GLY A 25 -4.02 -4.43 -4.14
N THR A 26 -4.48 -5.64 -4.46
CA THR A 26 -4.35 -6.80 -3.56
C THR A 26 -2.89 -7.17 -3.32
N ASN A 27 -2.04 -7.08 -4.34
CA ASN A 27 -0.61 -7.35 -4.19
C ASN A 27 0.09 -6.25 -3.39
N LEU A 28 -0.27 -4.98 -3.63
CA LEU A 28 0.26 -3.85 -2.88
C LEU A 28 -0.11 -3.91 -1.39
N VAL A 29 -1.37 -4.24 -1.08
CA VAL A 29 -1.87 -4.42 0.29
C VAL A 29 -1.04 -5.49 1.01
N LYS A 30 -0.80 -6.65 0.37
CA LYS A 30 0.01 -7.73 0.95
C LYS A 30 1.44 -7.28 1.25
N TYR A 31 2.07 -6.57 0.30
CA TYR A 31 3.43 -6.07 0.46
C TYR A 31 3.54 -5.07 1.63
N LEU A 32 2.69 -4.05 1.66
CA LEU A 32 2.72 -3.01 2.69
C LEU A 32 2.31 -3.52 4.07
N ALA A 33 1.33 -4.43 4.15
CA ALA A 33 0.98 -5.11 5.39
C ALA A 33 2.16 -5.96 5.91
N GLY A 34 2.90 -6.63 5.02
CA GLY A 34 4.13 -7.36 5.37
C GLY A 34 5.24 -6.45 5.92
N MET A 35 5.23 -5.16 5.59
CA MET A 35 6.12 -4.14 6.17
C MET A 35 5.61 -3.56 7.51
N GLY A 36 4.49 -4.06 8.03
CA GLY A 36 3.89 -3.58 9.28
C GLY A 36 3.00 -2.35 9.14
N CYS A 37 2.67 -1.92 7.92
CA CYS A 37 1.80 -0.77 7.72
C CYS A 37 0.35 -1.11 8.09
N GLN A 38 -0.36 -0.16 8.68
CA GLN A 38 -1.80 -0.24 8.89
C GLN A 38 -2.52 0.20 7.61
N ILE A 39 -3.34 -0.67 7.04
CA ILE A 39 -3.95 -0.42 5.73
C ILE A 39 -5.41 0.00 5.89
N ARG A 40 -5.81 1.07 5.21
CA ARG A 40 -7.21 1.44 4.96
C ARG A 40 -7.47 1.38 3.46
N ILE A 41 -8.55 0.72 3.06
CA ILE A 41 -8.92 0.56 1.65
C ILE A 41 -10.18 1.37 1.37
N LEU A 42 -10.15 2.14 0.28
CA LEU A 42 -11.33 2.78 -0.31
C LEU A 42 -11.49 2.27 -1.73
N ASP A 43 -12.46 1.39 -1.96
CA ASP A 43 -12.67 0.77 -3.24
C ASP A 43 -14.15 0.87 -3.64
N ASN A 44 -14.41 1.12 -4.92
CA ASN A 44 -15.77 1.14 -5.45
C ASN A 44 -16.24 -0.25 -5.89
N LEU A 45 -15.36 -1.26 -5.83
CA LEU A 45 -15.58 -2.65 -6.24
C LEU A 45 -16.03 -2.80 -7.70
N SER A 46 -15.75 -1.79 -8.54
CA SER A 46 -15.92 -1.96 -9.99
C SER A 46 -14.86 -2.93 -10.50
N ALA A 47 -15.22 -3.78 -11.46
CA ALA A 47 -14.22 -4.57 -12.18
C ALA A 47 -13.26 -3.61 -12.89
N GLY A 48 -11.98 -3.64 -12.47
CA GLY A 48 -10.89 -2.89 -13.09
C GLY A 48 -10.34 -3.56 -14.34
#